data_AF-A0A1J3I5L5-F1
#
_entry.id   AF-A0A1J3I5L5-F1
#
_cell.length_a   1.000
_cell.length_b   1.000
_cell.length_c   1.000
_cell.angle_alpha   90.00
_cell.angle_beta   90.00
_cell.angle_gamma   90.00
#
_symmetry.space_group_name_H-M   'P 1'
#
loop_
_entity.id
_entity.type
_entity.pdbx_description
1 polymer ?
#
loop_
_entity_poly.entity_id
_entity_poly.type
_entity_poly.pdbx_seq_one_letter_code
_entity_poly.pdbx_strand_id
1 'polypeptide(L)'
;ERISALQQIVSPYGKTDTASVLLDAMHYIGFLHEQVKVLSAPYLQTVSTATQEELDEYSLRNRGLCLVPMEYTEGVAQGNGADIWASVKTPPSPAFSLNSQSPFR
;
A
#
# COMPACT_ATOMS: atom_id res chain seq x y z
N GLU A 1 -26.00 -1.14 -12.07
CA GLU A 1 -24.71 -0.42 -11.94
C GLU A 1 -23.91 -0.79 -10.68
N ARG A 2 -24.22 -0.29 -9.47
CA ARG A 2 -23.33 -0.50 -8.28
C ARG A 2 -23.10 -1.98 -7.92
N ILE A 3 -24.15 -2.80 -7.94
CA ILE A 3 -24.04 -4.25 -7.66
C ILE A 3 -23.21 -4.95 -8.75
N SER A 4 -23.41 -4.58 -10.01
CA SER A 4 -22.66 -5.12 -11.15
C SER A 4 -21.17 -4.76 -11.08
N ALA A 5 -20.85 -3.53 -10.68
CA ALA A 5 -19.47 -3.09 -10.45
C ALA A 5 -18.82 -3.86 -9.28
N LEU A 6 -19.55 -4.05 -8.17
CA LEU A 6 -19.06 -4.84 -7.05
C LEU A 6 -18.79 -6.29 -7.47
N GLN A 7 -19.72 -6.89 -8.24
CA GLN A 7 -19.57 -8.22 -8.79
C GLN A 7 -18.29 -8.34 -9.64
N GLN A 8 -17.93 -7.36 -10.46
CA GLN A 8 -16.68 -7.43 -11.23
C GLN A 8 -15.42 -7.50 -10.35
N ILE A 9 -15.46 -6.93 -9.15
CA ILE A 9 -14.33 -6.89 -8.22
C ILE A 9 -14.27 -8.17 -7.38
N VAL A 10 -15.42 -8.69 -6.94
CA VAL A 10 -15.48 -9.84 -6.01
C VAL A 10 -15.75 -11.18 -6.71
N SER A 11 -16.34 -11.16 -7.90
CA SER A 11 -16.79 -12.33 -8.67
C SER A 11 -16.90 -12.02 -10.18
N PRO A 12 -15.76 -11.83 -10.89
CA PRO A 12 -15.73 -11.33 -12.27
C PRO A 12 -16.40 -12.26 -13.31
N TYR A 13 -16.51 -13.55 -13.02
CA TYR A 13 -17.02 -14.56 -13.96
C TYR A 13 -18.14 -15.41 -13.34
N GLY A 14 -19.37 -14.88 -13.36
CA GLY A 14 -20.57 -15.71 -13.42
C GLY A 14 -21.53 -15.61 -12.23
N LYS A 15 -22.79 -15.27 -12.55
CA LYS A 15 -24.06 -15.58 -11.86
C LYS A 15 -24.00 -15.79 -10.34
N THR A 16 -23.37 -14.89 -9.62
CA THR A 16 -23.53 -14.74 -8.18
C THR A 16 -24.81 -13.95 -7.93
N ASP A 17 -25.72 -14.51 -7.14
CA ASP A 17 -26.91 -13.79 -6.70
C ASP A 17 -26.51 -12.55 -5.89
N THR A 18 -27.40 -11.56 -5.79
CA THR A 18 -27.06 -10.31 -5.10
C THR A 18 -26.68 -10.52 -3.64
N ALA A 19 -27.23 -11.53 -2.95
CA ALA A 19 -26.86 -11.80 -1.57
C ALA A 19 -25.43 -12.37 -1.47
N SER A 20 -25.06 -13.31 -2.35
CA SER A 20 -23.71 -13.84 -2.45
C SER A 20 -22.68 -12.76 -2.81
N VAL A 21 -22.99 -11.87 -3.76
CA VAL A 21 -22.10 -10.73 -4.11
C VAL A 21 -21.83 -9.84 -2.88
N LEU A 22 -22.86 -9.54 -2.08
CA LEU A 22 -22.70 -8.71 -0.90
C LEU A 22 -21.93 -9.41 0.22
N LEU A 23 -22.19 -10.71 0.43
CA LEU A 23 -21.49 -11.52 1.41
C LEU A 23 -19.99 -11.64 1.08
N ASP A 24 -19.67 -11.96 -0.16
CA ASP A 24 -18.30 -12.06 -0.64
C ASP A 24 -17.57 -10.71 -0.56
N ALA A 25 -18.28 -9.60 -0.82
CA ALA A 25 -17.74 -8.26 -0.64
C ALA A 25 -17.37 -7.97 0.82
N MET A 26 -18.23 -8.32 1.78
CA MET A 26 -17.92 -8.16 3.21
C MET A 26 -16.68 -8.97 3.60
N HIS A 27 -16.60 -10.22 3.16
CA HIS A 27 -15.43 -11.07 3.43
C HIS A 27 -14.15 -10.50 2.79
N TYR A 28 -14.25 -10.01 1.56
CA TYR A 28 -13.11 -9.44 0.85
C TYR A 28 -12.58 -8.18 1.53
N ILE A 29 -13.46 -7.29 2.00
CA ILE A 29 -13.08 -6.12 2.80
C ILE A 29 -12.34 -6.58 4.06
N GLY A 30 -12.89 -7.53 4.81
CA GLY A 30 -12.24 -8.07 6.01
C GLY A 30 -10.86 -8.67 5.73
N PHE A 31 -10.75 -9.44 4.65
CA PHE A 31 -9.49 -10.02 4.19
C PHE A 31 -8.45 -8.93 3.84
N LEU A 32 -8.85 -7.86 3.12
CA LEU A 32 -7.97 -6.74 2.81
C LEU A 32 -7.50 -6.02 4.09
N HIS A 33 -8.38 -5.84 5.08
CA HIS A 33 -8.00 -5.25 6.36
C HIS A 33 -6.93 -6.08 7.08
N GLU A 34 -7.09 -7.41 7.13
CA GLU A 34 -6.08 -8.29 7.74
C GLU A 34 -4.76 -8.27 6.96
N GLN A 35 -4.81 -8.23 5.62
CA GLN A 35 -3.59 -8.08 4.83
C GLN A 35 -2.87 -6.75 5.11
N VAL A 36 -3.60 -5.63 5.13
CA VAL A 36 -3.01 -4.31 5.46
C VAL A 36 -2.37 -4.35 6.85
N LYS A 37 -3.01 -5.00 7.82
CA LYS A 37 -2.49 -5.14 9.18
C LYS A 37 -1.20 -5.98 9.21
N VAL A 38 -1.17 -7.12 8.53
CA VAL A 38 0.03 -7.98 8.45
C VAL A 38 1.18 -7.25 7.76
N LEU A 39 0.91 -6.55 6.66
CA LEU A 39 1.92 -5.81 5.90
C LEU A 39 2.44 -4.57 6.65
N SER A 40 1.59 -3.94 7.47
CA SER A 40 1.95 -2.73 8.23
C SER A 40 2.53 -2.99 9.61
N ALA A 41 2.30 -4.18 10.19
CA ALA A 41 2.84 -4.58 11.50
C ALA A 41 4.33 -4.28 11.70
N PRO A 42 5.26 -4.66 10.79
CA PRO A 42 6.69 -4.38 10.97
C PRO A 42 7.02 -2.88 11.02
N TYR A 43 6.12 -2.01 10.54
CA TYR A 43 6.33 -0.57 10.47
C TYR A 43 5.63 0.20 11.59
N LEU A 44 4.46 -0.27 12.08
CA LEU A 44 3.59 0.49 13.01
C LEU A 44 3.64 0.04 14.48
N GLN A 45 4.22 -1.12 14.79
CA GLN A 45 4.02 -1.78 16.09
C GLN A 45 4.84 -1.21 17.27
N THR A 46 5.14 0.11 17.30
CA THR A 46 6.17 0.66 18.20
C THR A 46 5.79 1.93 18.97
N VAL A 47 4.52 2.13 19.39
CA VAL A 47 4.11 3.44 19.93
C VAL A 47 3.69 3.42 21.41
N SER A 48 4.20 2.51 22.25
CA SER A 48 3.73 2.49 23.65
C SER A 48 4.79 2.45 24.75
N THR A 49 6.05 2.10 24.50
CA THR A 49 6.99 1.82 25.61
C THR A 49 8.45 2.26 25.40
N ALA A 50 8.76 3.09 24.42
CA ALA A 50 10.15 3.50 24.17
C ALA A 50 10.63 4.57 25.18
N THR A 51 11.45 4.15 26.14
CA THR A 51 12.31 5.05 26.92
C THR A 51 13.34 5.71 26.00
N GLN A 52 13.76 6.96 26.29
CA GLN A 52 14.61 7.80 25.42
C GLN A 52 15.91 7.14 24.88
N GLU A 53 16.41 6.08 25.53
CA GLU A 53 17.60 5.34 25.10
C GLU A 53 17.34 4.37 23.93
N GLU A 54 16.08 4.06 23.62
CA GLU A 54 15.66 3.07 22.62
C GLU A 54 15.31 3.71 21.25
N LEU A 55 15.39 5.05 21.13
CA LEU A 55 15.03 5.81 19.93
C LEU A 55 15.85 5.46 18.68
N ASP A 56 17.12 5.07 18.86
CA ASP A 56 18.00 4.70 17.75
C ASP A 56 17.57 3.36 17.12
N GLU A 57 17.02 2.46 17.94
CA GLU A 57 16.48 1.16 17.53
C GLU A 57 15.18 1.32 16.72
N TYR A 58 14.42 2.39 16.98
CA TYR A 58 13.19 2.72 16.28
C TYR A 58 13.37 3.62 15.06
N SER A 59 14.59 3.90 14.63
CA SER A 59 14.84 4.73 13.44
C SER A 59 14.15 4.15 12.20
N LEU A 60 13.61 5.03 11.35
CA LEU A 60 12.94 4.64 10.09
C LEU A 60 13.83 3.73 9.24
N ARG A 61 15.14 4.05 9.20
CA ARG A 61 16.14 3.30 8.45
C ARG A 61 16.26 1.84 8.90
N ASN A 62 16.19 1.57 10.21
CA ASN A 62 16.24 0.20 10.73
C ASN A 62 15.00 -0.61 10.35
N ARG A 63 13.91 0.06 10.01
CA ARG A 63 12.68 -0.56 9.49
C ARG A 63 12.63 -0.58 7.96
N GLY A 64 13.69 -0.16 7.27
CA GLY A 64 13.68 -0.05 5.80
C GLY A 64 12.79 1.09 5.28
N LEU A 65 12.52 2.11 6.09
CA LEU A 65 11.77 3.32 5.72
C LEU A 65 12.68 4.54 5.61
N CYS A 66 12.29 5.51 4.78
CA CYS A 66 12.95 6.81 4.69
C CYS A 66 11.92 7.94 4.49
N LEU A 67 12.34 9.17 4.80
CA LEU A 67 11.54 10.36 4.49
C LEU A 67 11.76 10.74 3.03
N VAL A 68 10.67 11.03 2.34
CA VAL A 68 10.67 11.51 0.96
C VAL A 68 9.80 12.76 0.89
N PRO A 69 10.27 13.84 0.24
CA PRO A 69 9.46 15.03 0.00
C PRO A 69 8.15 14.70 -0.75
N MET A 70 7.06 15.40 -0.44
CA MET A 70 5.73 15.06 -0.93
C MET A 70 5.61 15.14 -2.45
N GLU A 71 6.41 15.98 -3.08
CA GLU A 71 6.48 16.18 -4.54
C GLU A 71 6.78 14.87 -5.28
N TYR A 72 7.51 13.94 -4.63
CA TYR A 72 7.81 12.62 -5.21
C TYR A 72 6.68 11.60 -5.03
N THR A 73 5.66 11.92 -4.22
CA THR A 73 4.55 11.01 -3.90
C THR A 73 3.25 11.35 -4.64
N GLU A 74 3.21 12.42 -5.42
CA GLU A 74 1.99 12.87 -6.13
C GLU A 74 1.41 11.79 -7.07
N GLY A 75 2.26 10.95 -7.66
CA GLY A 75 1.85 9.84 -8.53
C GLY A 75 1.32 8.60 -7.79
N VAL A 76 1.58 8.47 -6.48
CA VAL A 76 1.23 7.27 -5.71
C VAL A 76 -0.29 7.11 -5.56
N ALA A 77 -1.01 8.22 -5.44
CA ALA A 77 -2.47 8.22 -5.29
C ALA A 77 -3.23 8.04 -6.61
N GLN A 78 -2.55 8.09 -7.76
CA GLN A 78 -3.19 7.98 -9.07
C GLN A 78 -3.46 6.53 -9.50
N GLY A 79 -2.84 5.55 -8.84
CA GLY A 79 -3.00 4.12 -9.10
C GLY A 79 -3.48 3.34 -7.88
N ASN A 80 -3.58 2.02 -8.02
CA ASN A 80 -3.81 1.12 -6.88
C ASN A 80 -2.52 0.88 -6.06
N GLY A 81 -1.43 1.59 -6.41
CA GLY A 81 -0.10 1.49 -5.80
C GLY A 81 0.62 0.17 -6.07
N ALA A 82 -0.02 -0.80 -6.72
CA ALA A 82 0.53 -2.15 -6.89
C ALA A 82 1.69 -2.20 -7.88
N ASP A 83 1.68 -1.30 -8.86
CA ASP A 83 2.71 -1.08 -9.85
C ASP A 83 4.03 -0.56 -9.26
N ILE A 84 4.00 0.06 -8.08
CA ILE A 84 5.18 0.63 -7.41
C ILE A 84 6.00 -0.45 -6.71
N TRP A 85 5.35 -1.49 -6.18
CA TRP A 85 5.99 -2.56 -5.41
C TRP A 85 5.98 -3.92 -6.10
N ALA A 86 5.18 -4.13 -7.16
CA ALA A 86 5.27 -5.33 -7.97
C ALA A 86 6.50 -5.28 -8.90
N SER A 87 7.25 -6.37 -8.99
CA SER A 87 8.37 -6.49 -9.93
C SER A 87 7.83 -6.58 -11.37
N VAL A 88 7.55 -5.43 -11.99
CA VAL A 88 7.02 -5.38 -13.36
C VAL A 88 8.16 -5.31 -14.37
N LYS A 89 8.11 -6.22 -15.35
CA LYS A 89 9.07 -6.35 -16.47
C LYS A 89 8.75 -5.40 -17.63
N THR A 90 8.20 -4.21 -17.36
CA THR A 90 7.93 -3.17 -18.36
C THR A 90 8.97 -2.06 -18.25
N PRO A 91 9.34 -1.40 -19.36
CA PRO A 91 10.27 -0.28 -19.31
C PRO A 91 9.70 0.79 -18.37
N PRO A 92 10.52 1.40 -17.50
CA PRO A 92 10.04 2.48 -16.67
C PRO A 92 9.55 3.62 -17.57
N SER A 93 8.27 3.98 -17.44
CA SER A 93 7.74 5.28 -17.88
C SER A 93 8.63 6.40 -17.33
N PRO A 94 8.75 7.51 -18.07
CA PRO A 94 10.00 8.23 -18.27
C PRO A 94 10.69 8.47 -16.92
N ALA A 95 11.94 8.03 -16.87
CA ALA A 95 12.85 8.20 -15.76
C ALA A 95 12.53 9.49 -15.00
N PHE A 96 12.25 9.33 -13.70
CA PHE A 96 12.48 10.38 -12.72
C PHE A 96 13.82 11.01 -13.08
N SER A 97 13.75 12.15 -13.75
CA SER A 97 14.91 12.93 -14.12
C SER A 97 15.33 13.58 -12.82
N LEU A 98 16.02 12.80 -11.98
CA LEU A 98 16.78 13.28 -10.84
C LEU A 98 17.82 14.22 -11.43
N ASN A 99 17.44 15.49 -11.56
CA ASN A 99 18.41 16.57 -11.51
C ASN A 99 19.17 16.33 -10.20
N SER A 100 20.43 15.94 -10.36
CA SER A 100 21.34 15.55 -9.31
C SER A 100 21.55 16.73 -8.35
N GLN A 101 20.69 16.82 -7.35
CA GLN A 101 20.98 17.52 -6.11
C GLN A 101 20.32 16.71 -5.01
N SER A 102 21.02 15.65 -4.61
CA SER A 102 20.74 14.92 -3.39
C SER A 102 20.87 15.90 -2.20
N PRO A 103 19.80 16.15 -1.42
CA PRO A 103 19.89 16.95 -0.20
C PRO A 103 20.49 16.16 0.98
N PHE A 104 20.77 14.87 0.78
CA PHE A 104 21.41 14.01 1.76
C PHE A 104 22.93 14.06 1.58
N ARG A 105 23.56 15.10 2.15
CA ARG A 105 24.99 15.12 2.46
C ARG A 105 25.17 15.46 3.93
#